data_AF-A0A2S3XTN8-F1
#
_entry.id   AF-A0A2S3XTN8-F1
#
_cell.length_a   1.000
_cell.length_b   1.000
_cell.length_c   1.000
_cell.angle_alpha   90.00
_cell.angle_beta   90.00
_cell.angle_gamma   90.00
#
_symmetry.space_group_name_H-M   'P 1'
#
loop_
_entity.id
_entity.type
_entity.pdbx_description
1 polymer ?
#
loop_
_entity_poly.entity_id
_entity_poly.type
_entity_poly.pdbx_seq_one_letter_code
_entity_poly.pdbx_strand_id
1 'polypeptide(L)'
;MTRLSDSISRPYESPSDAEQVIFDAAPVVFTRHMLELIRLISEDVGYHGNWTVAVGANRLRGRRRWSQPSIFASNHRYSADTYEESTGATLAELREAQGTVTRRLLVPLLRSLDSEEAFAEALTDEG
;
A
#
# COMPACT_ATOMS: atom_id res chain seq x y z
N MET A 1 45.67 -19.17 13.42
CA MET A 1 45.57 -18.66 12.04
C MET A 1 44.21 -19.04 11.48
N THR A 2 43.25 -18.14 11.56
CA THR A 2 41.89 -18.34 11.03
C THR A 2 41.90 -18.02 9.55
N ARG A 3 41.55 -18.98 8.69
CA ARG A 3 41.50 -18.77 7.24
C ARG A 3 40.38 -17.78 6.91
N LEU A 4 40.72 -16.73 6.17
CA LEU A 4 39.83 -15.68 5.68
C LEU A 4 38.80 -16.16 4.62
N SER A 5 38.64 -17.47 4.44
CA SER A 5 37.86 -18.09 3.36
C SER A 5 36.42 -18.42 3.73
N ASP A 6 36.04 -18.28 5.02
CA ASP A 6 34.71 -18.66 5.51
C ASP A 6 33.69 -17.51 5.51
N SER A 7 34.00 -16.35 4.94
CA SER A 7 32.94 -15.39 4.61
C SER A 7 32.17 -15.93 3.42
N ILE A 8 31.17 -16.75 3.72
CA ILE A 8 30.13 -17.24 2.82
C ILE A 8 29.73 -16.09 1.90
N SER A 9 30.22 -16.17 0.67
CA SER A 9 29.75 -15.33 -0.43
C SER A 9 28.27 -15.62 -0.54
N ARG A 10 27.41 -14.67 -0.10
CA ARG A 10 26.04 -14.66 -0.60
C ARG A 10 26.19 -14.61 -2.13
N PRO A 11 25.67 -15.60 -2.86
CA PRO A 11 25.64 -15.51 -4.31
C PRO A 11 25.03 -14.16 -4.68
N TYR A 12 25.67 -13.44 -5.59
CA TYR A 12 25.05 -12.27 -6.18
C TYR A 12 23.81 -12.76 -6.92
N GLU A 13 22.63 -12.63 -6.31
CA GLU A 13 21.36 -12.83 -7.00
C GLU A 13 21.28 -11.73 -8.04
N SER A 14 21.20 -12.14 -9.31
CA SER A 14 20.84 -11.21 -10.38
C SER A 14 19.56 -10.49 -9.95
N PRO A 15 19.40 -9.18 -10.20
CA PRO A 15 18.14 -8.48 -9.93
C PRO A 15 16.92 -9.14 -10.59
N SER A 16 17.13 -9.98 -11.61
CA SER A 16 16.09 -10.82 -12.24
C SER A 16 15.60 -11.97 -11.37
N ASP A 17 16.41 -12.44 -10.43
CA ASP A 17 16.18 -13.65 -9.64
C ASP A 17 15.66 -13.33 -8.23
N ALA A 18 15.72 -12.05 -7.83
CA ALA A 18 15.17 -11.58 -6.56
C ALA A 18 13.62 -11.61 -6.59
N GLU A 19 13.01 -12.20 -5.56
CA GLU A 19 11.55 -12.26 -5.42
C GLU A 19 10.94 -10.85 -5.41
N GLN A 20 10.03 -10.57 -6.34
CA GLN A 20 9.25 -9.34 -6.32
C GLN A 20 8.15 -9.43 -5.25
N VAL A 21 8.09 -8.39 -4.42
CA VAL A 21 7.18 -8.30 -3.27
C VAL A 21 6.33 -7.03 -3.36
N ILE A 22 5.21 -7.04 -2.64
CA ILE A 22 4.31 -5.90 -2.53
C ILE A 22 4.68 -5.10 -1.28
N PHE A 23 5.07 -3.84 -1.44
CA PHE A 23 5.20 -2.91 -0.31
C PHE A 23 3.82 -2.35 0.03
N ASP A 24 3.15 -2.96 1.00
CA ASP A 24 1.78 -2.63 1.45
C ASP A 24 1.65 -1.19 2.00
N ALA A 25 2.70 -0.64 2.59
CA ALA A 25 2.72 0.75 3.04
C ALA A 25 2.67 1.79 1.90
N ALA A 26 3.26 1.47 0.74
CA ALA A 26 3.34 2.41 -0.39
C ALA A 26 1.97 2.87 -0.91
N PRO A 27 1.00 1.99 -1.23
CA PRO A 27 -0.32 2.42 -1.67
C PRO A 27 -1.04 3.25 -0.59
N VAL A 28 -0.89 2.92 0.70
CA VAL A 28 -1.50 3.70 1.79
C VAL A 28 -0.97 5.13 1.80
N VAL A 29 0.36 5.29 1.84
CA VAL A 29 1.01 6.62 1.88
C VAL A 29 0.67 7.43 0.64
N PHE A 30 0.77 6.84 -0.55
CA PHE A 30 0.50 7.56 -1.80
C PHE A 30 -0.98 7.93 -1.96
N THR A 31 -1.91 7.08 -1.52
CA THR A 31 -3.33 7.43 -1.50
C THR A 31 -3.56 8.61 -0.56
N ARG A 32 -3.00 8.61 0.66
CA ARG A 32 -3.14 9.74 1.60
C ARG A 32 -2.60 11.04 1.02
N HIS A 33 -1.39 11.02 0.46
CA HIS A 33 -0.82 12.21 -0.18
C HIS A 33 -1.66 12.70 -1.36
N MET A 34 -2.20 11.79 -2.18
CA MET A 34 -3.05 12.17 -3.30
C MET A 34 -4.37 12.81 -2.83
N LEU A 35 -5.01 12.25 -1.81
CA LEU A 35 -6.24 12.81 -1.23
C LEU A 35 -5.98 14.20 -0.63
N GLU A 36 -4.85 14.39 0.05
CA GLU A 36 -4.47 15.69 0.61
C GLU A 36 -4.19 16.71 -0.49
N LEU A 37 -3.52 16.31 -1.57
CA LEU A 37 -3.31 17.17 -2.73
C LEU A 37 -4.65 17.59 -3.37
N ILE A 38 -5.59 16.65 -3.52
CA ILE A 38 -6.93 16.95 -4.05
C ILE A 38 -7.68 17.92 -3.12
N ARG A 39 -7.57 17.75 -1.80
CA ARG A 39 -8.15 18.67 -0.80
C ARG A 39 -7.61 20.08 -1.00
N LEU A 40 -6.29 20.24 -1.03
CA LEU A 40 -5.61 21.53 -1.21
C LEU A 40 -6.00 22.21 -2.53
N ILE A 41 -6.01 21.47 -3.64
CA ILE A 41 -6.42 22.01 -4.95
C ILE A 41 -7.89 22.45 -4.91
N SER A 42 -8.76 21.64 -4.30
CA SER A 42 -10.20 21.95 -4.22
C SER A 42 -10.45 23.24 -3.44
N GLU A 43 -9.69 23.48 -2.37
CA GLU A 43 -9.77 24.71 -1.59
C GLU A 43 -9.22 25.91 -2.34
N ASP A 44 -8.08 25.76 -3.00
CA ASP A 44 -7.41 26.83 -3.76
C ASP A 44 -8.29 27.35 -4.90
N VAL A 45 -8.91 26.44 -5.67
CA VAL A 45 -9.74 26.82 -6.83
C VAL A 45 -11.22 27.00 -6.48
N GLY A 46 -11.60 26.79 -5.22
CA GLY A 46 -13.00 26.85 -4.77
C GLY A 46 -13.90 25.76 -5.36
N TYR A 47 -13.36 24.59 -5.68
CA TYR A 47 -14.13 23.44 -6.15
C TYR A 47 -14.79 22.70 -4.97
N HIS A 48 -16.12 22.65 -4.99
CA HIS A 48 -16.94 22.02 -3.93
C HIS A 48 -17.65 20.74 -4.39
N GLY A 49 -17.32 20.26 -5.60
CA GLY A 49 -17.91 19.03 -6.16
C GLY A 49 -17.29 17.76 -5.60
N ASN A 50 -17.83 16.63 -6.04
CA ASN A 50 -17.31 15.31 -5.67
C ASN A 50 -16.21 14.88 -6.63
N TRP A 51 -15.14 14.30 -6.08
CA TRP A 51 -14.10 13.64 -6.84
C TRP A 51 -14.41 12.15 -7.00
N THR A 52 -14.07 11.59 -8.16
CA THR A 52 -13.95 10.14 -8.33
C THR A 52 -12.47 9.79 -8.33
N VAL A 53 -12.08 8.92 -7.42
CA VAL A 53 -10.68 8.49 -7.24
C VAL A 53 -10.60 6.98 -7.36
N ALA A 54 -9.48 6.49 -7.90
CA ALA A 54 -9.23 5.07 -8.06
C ALA A 54 -7.77 4.72 -7.74
N VAL A 55 -7.55 3.51 -7.25
CA VAL A 55 -6.24 2.90 -7.07
C VAL A 55 -6.18 1.65 -7.92
N GLY A 56 -5.07 1.47 -8.65
CA GLY A 56 -4.85 0.33 -9.51
C GLY A 56 -3.42 -0.16 -9.46
N ALA A 57 -3.23 -1.48 -9.52
CA ALA A 57 -1.94 -2.13 -9.66
C ALA A 57 -2.06 -3.42 -10.47
N ASN A 58 -1.01 -3.76 -11.22
CA ASN A 58 -0.95 -4.96 -12.06
C ASN A 58 0.22 -5.87 -11.67
N ARG A 59 0.26 -7.05 -12.28
CA ARG A 59 1.29 -8.07 -12.09
C ARG A 59 1.37 -8.60 -10.66
N LEU A 60 0.29 -8.53 -9.87
CA LEU A 60 0.29 -8.86 -8.44
C LEU A 60 0.24 -10.37 -8.16
N ARG A 61 -0.09 -11.19 -9.16
CA ARG A 61 -0.36 -12.61 -8.96
C ARG A 61 0.87 -13.32 -8.38
N GLY A 62 0.64 -14.07 -7.31
CA GLY A 62 1.66 -14.86 -6.63
C GLY A 62 2.63 -14.04 -5.79
N ARG A 63 2.53 -12.70 -5.80
CA ARG A 63 3.38 -11.85 -4.97
C ARG A 63 2.87 -11.86 -3.54
N ARG A 64 3.80 -11.84 -2.60
CA ARG A 64 3.53 -11.67 -1.17
C ARG A 64 3.86 -10.25 -0.74
N ARG A 65 3.37 -9.83 0.42
CA ARG A 65 3.82 -8.58 1.02
C ARG A 65 5.30 -8.64 1.39
N TRP A 66 5.97 -7.49 1.32
CA TRP A 66 7.26 -7.31 1.92
C TRP A 66 7.10 -7.38 3.45
N SER A 67 7.95 -8.17 4.08
CA SER A 67 8.03 -8.29 5.52
C SER A 67 9.48 -8.50 5.91
N GLN A 68 9.85 -8.00 7.08
CA GLN A 68 11.16 -8.28 7.64
C GLN A 68 11.26 -9.79 7.93
N PRO A 69 12.42 -10.44 7.74
CA PRO A 69 12.56 -11.88 7.96
C PRO A 69 12.15 -12.25 9.39
N SER A 70 11.03 -12.96 9.54
CA SER A 70 10.53 -13.42 10.82
C SER A 70 9.78 -14.74 10.66
N ILE A 71 9.77 -15.56 11.71
CA ILE A 71 9.02 -16.83 11.76
C ILE A 71 7.49 -16.63 11.76
N PHE A 72 7.03 -15.39 12.00
CA PHE A 72 5.62 -15.02 12.01
C PHE A 72 5.20 -14.25 10.76
N ALA A 73 6.08 -14.12 9.76
CA ALA A 73 5.75 -13.44 8.53
C ALA A 73 4.67 -14.20 7.77
N SER A 74 3.53 -13.53 7.53
CA SER A 74 2.48 -14.07 6.67
C SER A 74 3.04 -14.39 5.29
N ASN A 75 2.86 -15.63 4.85
CA ASN A 75 3.23 -16.08 3.50
C ASN A 75 2.03 -16.02 2.54
N HIS A 76 1.02 -15.21 2.87
CA HIS A 76 -0.14 -15.03 2.02
C HIS A 76 0.29 -14.40 0.68
N ARG A 77 -0.12 -15.04 -0.42
CA ARG A 77 0.20 -14.61 -1.77
C ARG A 77 -1.06 -14.09 -2.41
N TYR A 78 -0.96 -12.91 -3.00
CA TYR A 78 -2.05 -12.27 -3.71
C TYR A 78 -2.45 -13.11 -4.93
N SER A 79 -3.74 -13.38 -5.11
CA SER A 79 -4.23 -14.39 -6.06
C SER A 79 -4.55 -13.83 -7.45
N ALA A 80 -5.01 -12.58 -7.50
CA ALA A 80 -5.34 -11.88 -8.74
C ALA A 80 -4.09 -11.23 -9.36
N ASP A 81 -4.10 -11.02 -10.67
CA ASP A 81 -3.00 -10.29 -11.33
C ASP A 81 -3.17 -8.78 -11.20
N THR A 82 -4.41 -8.32 -11.10
CA THR A 82 -4.77 -6.91 -11.04
C THR A 82 -5.55 -6.62 -9.77
N TYR A 83 -5.33 -5.44 -9.22
CA TYR A 83 -6.15 -4.82 -8.19
C TYR A 83 -6.63 -3.48 -8.73
N GLU A 84 -7.93 -3.23 -8.67
CA GLU A 84 -8.53 -1.97 -9.06
C GLU A 84 -9.71 -1.69 -8.13
N GLU A 85 -9.71 -0.53 -7.50
CA GLU A 85 -10.83 -0.06 -6.69
C GLU A 85 -11.06 1.42 -6.95
N SER A 86 -12.32 1.85 -6.91
CA SER A 86 -12.70 3.24 -7.13
C SER A 86 -13.78 3.67 -6.15
N THR A 87 -13.80 4.96 -5.81
CA THR A 87 -14.80 5.52 -4.91
C THR A 87 -15.01 7.01 -5.18
N GLY A 88 -16.15 7.52 -4.71
CA GLY A 88 -16.41 8.95 -4.62
C GLY A 88 -15.82 9.53 -3.33
N ALA A 89 -15.26 10.74 -3.41
CA ALA A 89 -14.80 11.53 -2.28
C ALA A 89 -15.43 12.93 -2.32
N THR A 90 -16.19 13.26 -1.29
CA THR A 90 -16.73 14.60 -1.07
C THR A 90 -15.67 15.52 -0.46
N LEU A 91 -15.81 16.84 -0.61
CA LEU A 91 -14.89 17.78 0.07
C LEU A 91 -14.92 17.64 1.60
N ALA A 92 -16.07 17.29 2.18
CA ALA A 92 -16.19 17.05 3.63
C ALA A 92 -15.34 15.84 4.06
N GLU A 93 -15.44 14.71 3.34
CA GLU A 93 -14.61 13.54 3.60
C GLU A 93 -13.12 13.85 3.41
N LEU A 94 -12.76 14.63 2.38
CA LEU A 94 -11.38 15.03 2.16
C LEU A 94 -10.81 15.91 3.29
N ARG A 95 -11.65 16.64 4.03
CA ARG A 95 -11.25 17.51 5.14
C ARG A 95 -11.20 16.79 6.48
N GLU A 96 -12.21 15.97 6.75
CA GLU A 96 -12.50 15.48 8.10
C GLU A 96 -12.36 13.96 8.23
N ALA A 97 -12.31 13.22 7.12
CA ALA A 97 -12.38 11.76 7.14
C ALA A 97 -11.66 11.10 5.94
N GLN A 98 -10.42 11.52 5.63
CA GLN A 98 -9.63 10.96 4.53
C GLN A 98 -9.39 9.44 4.70
N GLY A 99 -9.38 8.96 5.94
CA GLY A 99 -9.27 7.56 6.32
C GLY A 99 -10.42 6.75 5.76
N THR A 100 -11.63 7.30 5.75
CA THR A 100 -12.80 6.63 5.16
C THR A 100 -12.65 6.43 3.65
N VAL A 101 -12.10 7.42 2.93
CA VAL A 101 -11.81 7.30 1.49
C VAL A 101 -10.71 6.26 1.25
N THR A 102 -9.63 6.34 2.03
CA THR A 102 -8.50 5.40 1.98
C THR A 102 -8.96 3.97 2.26
N ARG A 103 -9.84 3.80 3.25
CA ARG A 103 -10.44 2.52 3.64
C ARG A 103 -11.23 1.90 2.50
N ARG A 104 -12.10 2.67 1.84
CA ARG A 104 -12.85 2.19 0.67
C ARG A 104 -11.90 1.75 -0.46
N LEU A 105 -10.80 2.47 -0.66
CA LEU A 105 -9.85 2.19 -1.74
C LEU A 105 -8.89 1.04 -1.46
N LEU A 106 -8.53 0.75 -0.21
CA LEU A 106 -7.37 -0.11 0.09
C LEU A 106 -7.65 -1.29 1.03
N VAL A 107 -8.74 -1.30 1.81
CA VAL A 107 -9.04 -2.43 2.70
C VAL A 107 -9.10 -3.76 1.97
N PRO A 108 -9.74 -3.90 0.78
CA PRO A 108 -9.75 -5.17 0.07
C PRO A 108 -8.33 -5.70 -0.23
N LEU A 109 -7.41 -4.82 -0.66
CA LEU A 109 -6.01 -5.17 -0.87
C LEU A 109 -5.32 -5.52 0.45
N LEU A 110 -5.39 -4.66 1.45
CA LEU A 110 -4.68 -4.87 2.73
C LEU A 110 -5.14 -6.14 3.45
N ARG A 111 -6.42 -6.47 3.37
CA ARG A 111 -7.00 -7.71 3.91
C ARG A 111 -6.49 -8.93 3.16
N SER A 112 -6.44 -8.87 1.83
CA SER A 112 -5.88 -9.97 1.03
C SER A 112 -4.38 -10.18 1.25
N LEU A 113 -3.68 -9.17 1.79
CA LEU A 113 -2.27 -9.23 2.17
C LEU A 113 -2.08 -9.52 3.66
N ASP A 114 -3.15 -9.69 4.44
CA ASP A 114 -3.09 -9.93 5.88
C ASP A 114 -2.31 -8.81 6.62
N SER A 115 -2.62 -7.57 6.26
CA SER A 115 -1.91 -6.36 6.69
C SER A 115 -2.82 -5.20 7.12
N GLU A 116 -4.15 -5.38 7.10
CA GLU A 116 -5.14 -4.34 7.42
C GLU A 116 -4.89 -3.70 8.80
N GLU A 117 -4.63 -4.50 9.82
CA GLU A 117 -4.43 -4.05 11.20
C GLU A 117 -3.21 -3.11 11.35
N ALA A 118 -2.15 -3.33 10.57
CA ALA A 118 -0.94 -2.51 10.62
C ALA A 118 -1.18 -1.06 10.16
N PHE A 119 -2.31 -0.78 9.51
CA PHE A 119 -2.66 0.53 8.97
C PHE A 119 -3.94 1.11 9.58
N ALA A 120 -4.44 0.57 10.70
CA ALA A 120 -5.70 0.99 11.31
C ALA A 120 -5.84 2.52 11.46
N GLU A 121 -4.81 3.20 11.98
CA GLU A 121 -4.77 4.66 12.14
C GLU A 121 -5.01 5.40 10.81
N ALA A 122 -4.34 4.99 9.73
CA ALA A 122 -4.49 5.59 8.40
C ALA A 122 -5.85 5.31 7.75
N LEU A 123 -6.59 4.31 8.26
CA LEU A 123 -7.90 3.87 7.76
C LEU A 123 -9.08 4.44 8.57
N THR A 124 -8.86 4.91 9.79
CA THR A 124 -9.92 5.44 10.67
C THR A 124 -9.75 6.93 11.00
N ASP A 125 -8.57 7.51 10.79
CA ASP A 125 -8.22 8.86 11.28
C ASP A 125 -8.34 9.01 12.81
N GLU A 126 -8.39 7.89 13.54
CA GLU A 126 -8.36 7.86 15.00
C GLU A 126 -6.90 7.71 15.45
N GLY A 127 -6.31 8.79 15.95
CA GLY A 127 -4.96 8.87 16.51
C GLY A 127 -4.93 9.72 17.77
#